data_AF-A0A218Q107-F1
#
_entry.id   AF-A0A218Q107-F1
#
_cell.length_a   1.000
_cell.length_b   1.000
_cell.length_c   1.000
_cell.angle_alpha   90.00
_cell.angle_beta   90.00
_cell.angle_gamma   90.00
#
_symmetry.space_group_name_H-M   'P 1'
#
loop_
_entity.id
_entity.type
_entity.pdbx_description
1 polymer ?
#
loop_
_entity_poly.entity_id
_entity_poly.type
_entity_poly.pdbx_seq_one_letter_code
_entity_poly.pdbx_strand_id
1 'polypeptide(L)'
;MESENNLPIEHQNVPVNHRGLHEFLYSSDDEHDTTAVAVTPEFANNGAEIMPLDTWRKADPNAKIAGVYAVLDAKRQTQYIGYSRNVLLSLNGHVSQYGEQKCAFVRVQTFKFPKRQEMEDLRDAWIAEVETTPPGNAAEGGVWANTVGEAAKAVMSEVERQAYEEKKLKLRKAMADSTLSKEIEKVDASEAERQLQLEAAVKNDDWSSVIDAQTEETKS
;
A
#
# COMPACT_ATOMS: atom_id res chain seq x y z
N MET A 1 1.40 39.54 34.86
CA MET A 1 0.08 38.98 34.49
C MET A 1 0.25 38.45 33.09
N GLU A 2 0.65 37.18 32.99
CA GLU A 2 1.11 36.56 31.74
C GLU A 2 0.09 35.51 31.28
N SER A 3 -0.37 35.73 30.04
CA SER A 3 -0.89 34.78 29.05
C SER A 3 -1.89 33.72 29.50
N GLU A 4 -3.17 34.04 29.28
CA GLU A 4 -4.26 33.08 29.14
C GLU A 4 -4.04 32.21 27.88
N ASN A 5 -3.66 30.96 28.14
CA ASN A 5 -4.18 29.74 27.53
C ASN A 5 -4.66 29.83 26.06
N ASN A 6 -3.73 29.73 25.11
CA ASN A 6 -4.06 29.53 23.70
C ASN A 6 -3.70 28.11 23.26
N LEU A 7 -4.35 27.12 23.87
CA LEU A 7 -4.29 25.73 23.41
C LEU A 7 -5.43 25.47 22.41
N PRO A 8 -5.16 24.79 21.28
CA PRO A 8 -6.20 24.38 20.33
C PRO A 8 -7.32 23.62 21.06
N ILE A 9 -8.57 23.82 20.62
CA ILE A 9 -9.79 23.31 21.25
C ILE A 9 -9.70 21.79 21.52
N GLU A 10 -8.99 21.06 20.67
CA GLU A 10 -8.80 19.60 20.72
C GLU A 10 -8.04 19.11 21.96
N HIS A 11 -7.21 19.94 22.58
CA HIS A 11 -6.37 19.56 23.72
C HIS A 11 -6.92 20.04 25.08
N GLN A 12 -8.04 20.77 25.11
CA GLN A 12 -8.54 21.41 26.33
C GLN A 12 -9.16 20.43 27.35
N ASN A 13 -9.56 19.22 26.93
CA ASN A 13 -10.24 18.24 27.79
C ASN A 13 -9.46 16.93 28.01
N VAL A 14 -8.16 16.89 27.73
CA VAL A 14 -7.36 15.66 27.89
C VAL A 14 -6.79 15.58 29.32
N PRO A 15 -7.07 14.51 30.10
CA PRO A 15 -6.49 14.32 31.42
C PRO A 15 -4.96 14.31 31.37
N VAL A 16 -4.31 14.85 32.41
CA VAL A 16 -2.85 15.10 32.43
C VAL A 16 -2.02 13.85 32.14
N ASN A 17 -2.46 12.67 32.60
CA ASN A 17 -1.81 11.38 32.33
C ASN A 17 -1.88 10.91 30.88
N HIS A 18 -2.81 11.42 30.08
CA HIS A 18 -3.00 11.04 28.67
C HIS A 18 -2.49 12.12 27.71
N ARG A 19 -2.02 13.24 28.24
CA ARG A 19 -1.53 14.37 27.45
C ARG A 19 -0.31 13.99 26.61
N GLY A 20 0.61 13.18 27.16
CA GLY A 20 1.79 12.70 26.42
C GLY A 20 1.45 11.74 25.26
N LEU A 21 0.47 10.86 25.43
CA LEU A 21 0.02 9.97 24.35
C LEU A 21 -0.77 10.74 23.29
N HIS A 22 -1.59 11.70 23.72
CA HIS A 22 -2.37 12.54 22.81
C HIS A 22 -1.48 13.50 22.02
N GLU A 23 -0.46 14.07 22.64
CA GLU A 23 0.55 14.86 21.94
C GLU A 23 1.34 13.97 20.99
N PHE A 24 1.76 12.76 21.37
CA PHE A 24 2.41 11.83 20.43
C PHE A 24 1.56 11.45 19.20
N LEU A 25 0.24 11.31 19.37
CA LEU A 25 -0.67 10.92 18.28
C LEU A 25 -1.10 12.09 17.39
N TYR A 26 -1.02 13.33 17.88
CA TYR A 26 -1.52 14.53 17.18
C TYR A 26 -0.48 15.67 17.07
N SER A 27 0.76 15.49 17.51
CA SER A 27 1.86 16.49 17.44
C SER A 27 2.45 16.64 16.04
N SER A 28 2.03 15.82 15.09
CA SER A 28 2.40 16.01 13.70
C SER A 28 1.27 16.71 12.99
N ASP A 29 1.32 18.04 13.00
CA ASP A 29 0.59 18.94 12.08
C ASP A 29 1.02 18.72 10.60
N ASP A 30 1.54 17.52 10.29
CA ASP A 30 2.29 17.14 9.09
C ASP A 30 1.83 15.79 8.50
N GLU A 31 0.68 15.22 8.95
CA GLU A 31 0.12 13.99 8.36
C GLU A 31 -1.24 14.18 7.67
N HIS A 32 -1.73 15.42 7.57
CA HIS A 32 -2.81 15.80 6.66
C HIS A 32 -2.30 16.53 5.42
N ASP A 33 -1.09 16.21 4.97
CA ASP A 33 -0.79 16.45 3.56
C ASP A 33 -1.64 15.44 2.78
N THR A 34 -2.87 15.86 2.46
CA THR A 34 -3.63 15.29 1.35
C THR A 34 -2.68 15.37 0.18
N THR A 35 -1.90 14.31 -0.05
CA THR A 35 -0.98 14.26 -1.17
C THR A 35 -1.86 14.46 -2.38
N ALA A 36 -1.87 15.70 -2.87
CA ALA A 36 -2.79 16.10 -3.89
C ALA A 36 -2.51 15.13 -5.02
N VAL A 37 -3.53 14.39 -5.42
CA VAL A 37 -3.49 13.62 -6.66
C VAL A 37 -3.32 14.69 -7.72
N ALA A 38 -2.06 15.00 -8.01
CA ALA A 38 -1.67 15.99 -8.98
C ALA A 38 -2.05 15.39 -10.32
N VAL A 39 -3.27 15.69 -10.74
CA VAL A 39 -3.64 15.58 -12.13
C VAL A 39 -2.80 16.65 -12.81
N THR A 40 -1.63 16.26 -13.33
CA THR A 40 -0.94 17.10 -14.28
C THR A 40 -1.91 17.32 -15.45
N PRO A 41 -2.21 18.57 -15.83
CA PRO A 41 -3.29 18.90 -16.77
C PRO A 41 -3.11 18.27 -18.17
N GLU A 42 -1.90 17.83 -18.48
CA GLU A 42 -1.51 17.05 -19.66
C GLU A 42 -2.13 15.65 -19.76
N PHE A 43 -2.56 15.05 -18.63
CA PHE A 43 -3.19 13.71 -18.61
C PHE A 43 -4.65 13.75 -18.15
N ALA A 44 -5.27 14.93 -18.15
CA ALA A 44 -6.71 15.12 -17.95
C ALA A 44 -7.52 14.61 -19.17
N ASN A 45 -7.31 13.35 -19.56
CA ASN A 45 -8.09 12.69 -20.59
C ASN A 45 -9.49 12.42 -20.03
N ASN A 46 -10.49 12.84 -20.79
CA ASN A 46 -11.92 12.73 -20.52
C ASN A 46 -12.50 11.39 -21.01
N GLY A 47 -11.66 10.35 -21.10
CA GLY A 47 -12.09 9.02 -21.44
C GLY A 47 -12.66 8.91 -22.85
N ALA A 48 -12.41 9.84 -23.76
CA ALA A 48 -12.84 9.75 -25.16
C ALA A 48 -11.68 9.44 -26.10
N GLU A 49 -10.46 9.85 -25.74
CA GLU A 49 -9.29 9.71 -26.61
C GLU A 49 -8.54 8.40 -26.33
N ILE A 50 -8.30 7.63 -27.40
CA ILE A 50 -7.44 6.45 -27.38
C ILE A 50 -6.03 6.88 -27.80
N MET A 51 -5.06 6.66 -26.93
CA MET A 51 -3.66 7.03 -27.19
C MET A 51 -2.71 5.84 -27.07
N PRO A 52 -1.51 5.90 -27.70
CA PRO A 52 -0.49 4.87 -27.52
C PRO A 52 -0.10 4.74 -26.06
N LEU A 53 0.02 3.49 -25.58
CA LEU A 53 0.35 3.24 -24.18
C LEU A 53 1.71 3.82 -23.80
N ASP A 54 2.69 3.79 -24.71
CA ASP A 54 4.01 4.40 -24.48
C ASP A 54 3.95 5.91 -24.20
N THR A 55 2.99 6.60 -24.81
CA THR A 55 2.78 8.03 -24.53
C THR A 55 2.27 8.23 -23.11
N TRP A 56 1.35 7.37 -22.65
CA TRP A 56 0.84 7.41 -21.28
C TRP A 56 1.89 7.00 -20.25
N ARG A 57 2.79 6.06 -20.60
CA ARG A 57 3.87 5.61 -19.71
C ARG A 57 4.97 6.64 -19.48
N LYS A 58 5.05 7.67 -20.34
CA LYS A 58 5.94 8.83 -20.14
C LYS A 58 5.40 9.81 -19.10
N ALA A 59 4.18 9.62 -18.60
CA ALA A 59 3.66 10.36 -17.47
C ALA A 59 4.57 10.21 -16.25
N ASP A 60 4.57 11.23 -15.38
CA ASP A 60 5.37 11.23 -14.16
C ASP A 60 5.05 9.97 -13.32
N PRO A 61 6.02 9.06 -13.08
CA PRO A 61 5.80 7.85 -12.28
C PRO A 61 5.37 8.13 -10.85
N ASN A 62 5.64 9.32 -10.31
CA ASN A 62 5.21 9.72 -8.97
C ASN A 62 3.78 10.28 -8.94
N ALA A 63 3.17 10.57 -10.10
CA ALA A 63 1.80 11.04 -10.15
C ALA A 63 0.82 9.89 -9.91
N LYS A 64 0.22 9.86 -8.71
CA LYS A 64 -0.81 8.87 -8.32
C LYS A 64 -2.16 9.18 -8.97
N ILE A 65 -2.26 8.97 -10.29
CA ILE A 65 -3.49 9.26 -11.06
C ILE A 65 -4.51 8.14 -10.86
N ALA A 66 -5.67 8.48 -10.31
CA ALA A 66 -6.81 7.57 -10.18
C ALA A 66 -7.75 7.68 -11.39
N GLY A 67 -8.27 6.55 -11.85
CA GLY A 67 -9.13 6.53 -13.03
C GLY A 67 -9.62 5.16 -13.47
N VAL A 68 -10.52 5.21 -14.45
CA VAL A 68 -10.96 4.05 -15.23
C VAL A 68 -10.16 4.00 -16.52
N TYR A 69 -9.71 2.82 -16.91
CA TYR A 69 -8.90 2.63 -18.09
C TYR A 69 -9.34 1.40 -18.88
N ALA A 70 -9.20 1.50 -20.20
CA ALA A 70 -9.35 0.37 -21.11
C ALA A 70 -8.03 0.14 -21.83
N VAL A 71 -7.58 -1.11 -21.85
CA VAL A 71 -6.38 -1.59 -22.54
C VAL A 71 -6.81 -2.18 -23.87
N LEU A 72 -6.14 -1.77 -24.94
CA LEU A 72 -6.40 -2.27 -26.28
C LEU A 72 -5.12 -2.83 -26.91
N ASP A 73 -5.28 -3.84 -27.75
CA ASP A 73 -4.17 -4.44 -28.50
C ASP A 73 -3.75 -3.60 -29.72
N ALA A 74 -2.74 -4.06 -30.46
CA ALA A 74 -2.26 -3.40 -31.68
C ALA A 74 -3.34 -3.25 -32.78
N LYS A 75 -4.44 -4.02 -32.73
CA LYS A 75 -5.58 -3.93 -33.65
C LYS A 75 -6.69 -3.01 -33.12
N ARG A 76 -6.46 -2.31 -32.01
CA ARG A 76 -7.44 -1.46 -31.31
C ARG A 76 -8.67 -2.24 -30.83
N GLN A 77 -8.49 -3.53 -30.52
CA GLN A 77 -9.53 -4.33 -29.87
C GLN A 77 -9.36 -4.22 -28.35
N THR A 78 -10.45 -3.94 -27.64
CA THR A 78 -10.44 -3.85 -26.17
C THR A 78 -10.16 -5.23 -25.57
N GLN A 79 -9.06 -5.32 -24.82
CA GLN A 79 -8.61 -6.54 -24.17
C GLN A 79 -9.05 -6.59 -22.70
N TYR A 80 -9.08 -5.43 -22.03
CA TYR A 80 -9.43 -5.30 -20.63
C TYR A 80 -9.94 -3.90 -20.30
N ILE A 81 -10.91 -3.80 -19.38
CA ILE A 81 -11.40 -2.56 -18.80
C ILE A 81 -11.36 -2.69 -17.28
N GLY A 82 -10.69 -1.76 -16.60
CA GLY A 82 -10.56 -1.76 -15.15
C GLY A 82 -10.50 -0.36 -14.58
N TYR A 83 -10.47 -0.27 -13.25
CA TYR A 83 -10.24 1.00 -12.54
C TYR A 83 -9.11 0.83 -11.54
N SER A 84 -8.43 1.93 -11.21
CA SER A 84 -7.35 1.93 -10.24
C SER A 84 -7.17 3.30 -9.59
N ARG A 85 -6.62 3.30 -8.37
CA ARG A 85 -6.12 4.51 -7.71
C ARG A 85 -4.75 4.94 -8.22
N ASN A 86 -4.06 4.06 -8.94
CA ASN A 86 -2.83 4.36 -9.67
C ASN A 86 -2.87 3.65 -11.03
N VAL A 87 -3.40 4.36 -12.03
CA VAL A 87 -3.58 3.84 -13.39
C VAL A 87 -2.24 3.47 -14.02
N LEU A 88 -1.22 4.32 -13.88
CA LEU A 88 0.11 4.09 -14.46
C LEU A 88 0.75 2.80 -13.92
N LEU A 89 0.69 2.59 -12.61
CA LEU A 89 1.15 1.36 -11.97
C LEU A 89 0.44 0.11 -12.51
N SER A 90 -0.88 0.21 -12.65
CA SER A 90 -1.69 -0.91 -13.14
C SER A 90 -1.35 -1.26 -14.59
N LEU A 91 -1.20 -0.25 -15.44
CA LEU A 91 -0.81 -0.41 -16.84
C LEU A 91 0.58 -1.01 -16.99
N ASN A 92 1.56 -0.58 -16.18
CA ASN A 92 2.90 -1.16 -16.18
C ASN A 92 2.87 -2.65 -15.77
N GLY A 93 2.02 -3.02 -14.81
CA GLY A 93 1.78 -4.42 -14.44
C GLY A 93 1.27 -5.25 -15.61
N HIS A 94 0.25 -4.74 -16.32
CA HIS A 94 -0.30 -5.42 -17.50
C HIS A 94 0.72 -5.59 -18.62
N VAL A 95 1.52 -4.56 -18.92
CA VAL A 95 2.58 -4.64 -19.94
C VAL A 95 3.63 -5.68 -19.56
N SER A 96 4.03 -5.72 -18.29
CA SER A 96 5.03 -6.68 -17.81
C SER A 96 4.56 -8.12 -17.96
N GLN A 97 3.26 -8.36 -17.81
CA GLN A 97 2.67 -9.70 -17.86
C GLN A 97 2.26 -10.15 -19.27
N TYR A 98 1.68 -9.25 -20.08
CA TYR A 98 1.07 -9.59 -21.37
C TYR A 98 1.84 -9.05 -22.59
N GLY A 99 2.81 -8.17 -22.37
CA GLY A 99 3.63 -7.55 -23.41
C GLY A 99 2.92 -6.40 -24.15
N GLU A 100 3.72 -5.63 -24.88
CA GLU A 100 3.28 -4.42 -25.59
C GLU A 100 2.29 -4.70 -26.74
N GLN A 101 2.27 -5.92 -27.27
CA GLN A 101 1.35 -6.30 -28.36
C GLN A 101 -0.11 -6.38 -27.88
N LYS A 102 -0.33 -6.90 -26.67
CA LYS A 102 -1.67 -6.95 -26.03
C LYS A 102 -2.03 -5.65 -25.32
N CYS A 103 -1.03 -4.83 -25.01
CA CYS A 103 -1.16 -3.54 -24.33
C CYS A 103 -0.57 -2.41 -25.18
N ALA A 104 -1.13 -2.18 -26.38
CA ALA A 104 -0.58 -1.22 -27.33
C ALA A 104 -1.20 0.18 -27.18
N PHE A 105 -2.50 0.24 -26.89
CA PHE A 105 -3.23 1.50 -26.72
C PHE A 105 -4.01 1.52 -25.42
N VAL A 106 -4.30 2.73 -24.95
CA VAL A 106 -5.07 2.95 -23.74
C VAL A 106 -6.08 4.08 -23.92
N ARG A 107 -7.26 3.88 -23.33
CA ARG A 107 -8.28 4.91 -23.11
C ARG A 107 -8.35 5.12 -21.60
N VAL A 108 -8.21 6.36 -21.10
CA VAL A 108 -8.22 6.64 -19.66
C VAL A 108 -9.18 7.79 -19.35
N GLN A 109 -10.05 7.58 -18.36
CA GLN A 109 -10.81 8.63 -17.70
C GLN A 109 -10.20 8.86 -16.31
N THR A 110 -9.64 10.04 -16.09
CA THR A 110 -9.08 10.42 -14.79
C THR A 110 -10.13 11.07 -13.88
N PHE A 111 -9.94 10.94 -12.56
CA PHE A 111 -10.81 11.52 -11.55
C PHE A 111 -9.97 12.34 -10.56
N LYS A 112 -10.34 13.60 -10.38
CA LYS A 112 -9.73 14.47 -9.36
C LYS A 112 -10.08 14.00 -7.94
N PHE A 113 -11.31 13.53 -7.75
CA PHE A 113 -11.82 13.00 -6.48
C PHE A 113 -12.41 11.61 -6.72
N PRO A 114 -11.58 10.55 -6.73
CA PRO A 114 -12.01 9.22 -7.13
C PRO A 114 -12.94 8.60 -6.09
N LYS A 115 -14.24 8.51 -6.40
CA LYS A 115 -15.16 7.68 -5.63
C LYS A 115 -15.22 6.28 -6.23
N ARG A 116 -15.15 5.26 -5.37
CA ARG A 116 -15.14 3.85 -5.80
C ARG A 116 -16.35 3.53 -6.68
N GLN A 117 -17.55 3.90 -6.23
CA GLN A 117 -18.79 3.63 -6.94
C GLN A 117 -18.78 4.27 -8.34
N GLU A 118 -18.39 5.55 -8.45
CA GLU A 118 -18.36 6.25 -9.74
C GLU A 118 -17.37 5.60 -10.74
N MET A 119 -16.24 5.09 -10.25
CA MET A 119 -15.29 4.35 -11.09
C MET A 119 -15.79 2.96 -11.50
N GLU A 120 -16.48 2.26 -10.61
CA GLU A 120 -17.11 0.96 -10.90
C GLU A 120 -18.24 1.12 -11.93
N ASP A 121 -19.11 2.11 -11.74
CA ASP A 121 -20.22 2.41 -12.64
C ASP A 121 -19.71 2.76 -14.05
N LEU A 122 -18.64 3.57 -14.15
CA LEU A 122 -18.05 3.92 -15.44
C LEU A 122 -17.35 2.72 -16.10
N ARG A 123 -16.67 1.86 -15.33
CA ARG A 123 -16.11 0.60 -15.85
C ARG A 123 -17.23 -0.25 -16.45
N ASP A 124 -18.34 -0.41 -15.75
CA ASP A 124 -19.45 -1.25 -16.19
C ASP A 124 -20.15 -0.65 -17.43
N ALA A 125 -20.27 0.68 -17.49
CA ALA A 125 -20.73 1.39 -18.67
C ALA A 125 -19.82 1.15 -19.88
N TRP A 126 -18.49 1.20 -19.71
CA TRP A 126 -17.55 0.91 -20.80
C TRP A 126 -17.58 -0.56 -21.22
N ILE A 127 -17.76 -1.50 -20.29
CA ILE A 127 -17.93 -2.92 -20.63
C ILE A 127 -19.20 -3.14 -21.45
N ALA A 128 -20.29 -2.45 -21.09
CA ALA A 128 -21.56 -2.52 -21.83
C ALA A 128 -21.52 -1.80 -23.19
N GLU A 129 -20.65 -0.79 -23.36
CA GLU A 129 -20.41 -0.08 -24.63
C GLU A 129 -19.74 -0.97 -25.67
N VAL A 130 -18.91 -1.93 -25.25
CA VAL A 130 -18.24 -2.86 -26.17
C VAL A 130 -19.20 -4.00 -26.54
N GLU A 131 -19.45 -4.20 -27.83
CA GLU A 131 -20.34 -5.25 -28.36
C GLU A 131 -19.96 -6.67 -27.90
N THR A 132 -18.69 -6.90 -27.60
CA THR A 132 -18.15 -8.17 -27.10
C THR A 132 -17.41 -7.95 -25.79
N THR A 133 -17.74 -8.70 -24.75
CA THR A 133 -17.04 -8.63 -23.47
C THR A 133 -15.54 -8.87 -23.67
N PRO A 134 -14.67 -7.95 -23.23
CA PRO A 134 -13.22 -8.12 -23.39
C PRO A 134 -12.74 -9.43 -22.75
N PRO A 135 -11.75 -10.13 -23.34
CA PRO A 135 -11.21 -11.38 -22.78
C PRO A 135 -10.79 -11.26 -21.32
N GLY A 136 -10.14 -10.14 -20.96
CA GLY A 136 -9.72 -9.81 -19.61
C GLY A 136 -10.85 -9.40 -18.66
N ASN A 137 -12.09 -9.28 -19.12
CA ASN A 137 -13.28 -9.06 -18.27
C ASN A 137 -14.19 -10.29 -18.24
N ALA A 138 -13.87 -11.34 -19.00
CA ALA A 138 -14.57 -12.61 -19.04
C ALA A 138 -13.70 -13.72 -18.42
N ALA A 139 -13.30 -14.71 -19.22
CA ALA A 139 -12.58 -15.90 -18.76
C ALA A 139 -11.19 -15.60 -18.16
N GLU A 140 -10.51 -14.53 -18.61
CA GLU A 140 -9.19 -14.15 -18.10
C GLU A 140 -9.27 -13.13 -16.94
N GLY A 141 -10.47 -12.80 -16.45
CA GLY A 141 -10.71 -11.70 -15.51
C GLY A 141 -9.95 -11.78 -14.19
N GLY A 142 -9.82 -12.98 -13.62
CA GLY A 142 -9.05 -13.17 -12.40
C GLY A 142 -7.56 -12.85 -12.60
N VAL A 143 -7.02 -13.15 -13.79
CA VAL A 143 -5.59 -12.95 -14.08
C VAL A 143 -5.29 -11.46 -14.23
N TRP A 144 -6.08 -10.72 -15.01
CA TRP A 144 -5.94 -9.27 -15.18
C TRP A 144 -6.14 -8.49 -13.88
N ALA A 145 -7.09 -8.88 -13.02
CA ALA A 145 -7.26 -8.22 -11.72
C ALA A 145 -6.09 -8.48 -10.76
N ASN A 146 -5.52 -9.69 -10.79
CA ASN A 146 -4.43 -10.08 -9.91
C ASN A 146 -3.10 -9.39 -10.27
N THR A 147 -2.83 -9.12 -11.56
CA THR A 147 -1.61 -8.42 -12.00
C THR A 147 -1.46 -7.07 -11.31
N VAL A 148 -2.57 -6.36 -11.08
CA VAL A 148 -2.60 -5.04 -10.44
C VAL A 148 -2.22 -5.15 -8.97
N GLY A 149 -2.70 -6.19 -8.29
CA GLY A 149 -2.37 -6.48 -6.90
C GLY A 149 -0.90 -6.89 -6.72
N GLU A 150 -0.36 -7.65 -7.65
CA GLU A 150 1.05 -8.06 -7.65
C GLU A 150 1.99 -6.88 -8.00
N ALA A 151 1.63 -6.07 -8.98
CA ALA A 151 2.36 -4.84 -9.32
C ALA A 151 2.38 -3.85 -8.16
N ALA A 152 1.26 -3.70 -7.44
CA ALA A 152 1.21 -2.86 -6.23
C ALA A 152 2.12 -3.37 -5.11
N LYS A 153 2.25 -4.69 -4.94
CA LYS A 153 3.18 -5.29 -3.97
C LYS A 153 4.64 -5.15 -4.40
N ALA A 154 4.92 -5.23 -5.70
CA ALA A 154 6.28 -5.13 -6.26
C ALA A 154 6.83 -3.70 -6.25
N VAL A 155 5.95 -2.69 -6.35
CA VAL A 155 6.33 -1.27 -6.35
C VAL A 155 6.38 -0.66 -4.94
N MET A 156 5.91 -1.36 -3.91
CA MET A 156 6.20 -0.97 -2.52
C MET A 156 7.72 -1.01 -2.30
N SER A 157 8.32 0.17 -2.23
CA SER A 157 9.68 0.34 -1.75
C SER A 157 9.78 -0.25 -0.34
N GLU A 158 10.94 -0.82 0.03
CA GLU A 158 11.22 -1.32 1.38
C GLU A 158 10.83 -0.29 2.46
N VAL A 159 10.96 1.00 2.14
CA VAL A 159 10.56 2.13 3.00
C VAL A 159 9.04 2.25 3.18
N GLU A 160 8.25 2.08 2.11
CA GLU A 160 6.78 2.11 2.20
C GLU A 160 6.23 0.85 2.88
N ARG A 161 6.92 -0.29 2.72
CA ARG A 161 6.61 -1.54 3.42
C ARG A 161 6.85 -1.40 4.92
N GLN A 162 7.98 -0.81 5.32
CA GLN A 162 8.29 -0.51 6.71
C GLN A 162 7.27 0.47 7.30
N ALA A 163 6.89 1.53 6.59
CA ALA A 163 5.86 2.46 7.04
C ALA A 163 4.48 1.80 7.21
N TYR A 164 4.13 0.84 6.34
CA TYR A 164 2.88 0.08 6.46
C TYR A 164 2.90 -0.89 7.65
N GLU A 165 3.99 -1.63 7.84
CA GLU A 165 4.21 -2.50 8.99
C GLU A 165 4.23 -1.70 10.30
N GLU A 166 4.89 -0.55 10.34
CA GLU A 166 4.86 0.35 11.49
C GLU A 166 3.46 0.89 11.78
N LYS A 167 2.70 1.30 10.76
CA LYS A 167 1.30 1.75 10.94
C LYS A 167 0.41 0.62 11.44
N LYS A 168 0.59 -0.59 10.93
CA LYS A 168 -0.12 -1.79 11.38
C LYS A 168 0.24 -2.15 12.82
N LEU A 169 1.53 -2.08 13.19
CA LEU A 169 2.02 -2.32 14.54
C LEU A 169 1.49 -1.27 15.53
N LYS A 170 1.54 0.02 15.15
CA LYS A 170 0.98 1.13 15.94
C LYS A 170 -0.52 0.96 16.16
N LEU A 171 -1.27 0.60 15.12
CA LEU A 171 -2.71 0.36 15.22
C LEU A 171 -3.03 -0.81 16.15
N ARG A 172 -2.28 -1.91 16.04
CA ARG A 172 -2.44 -3.09 16.90
C ARG A 172 -2.10 -2.80 18.36
N LYS A 173 -1.08 -1.98 18.60
CA LYS A 173 -0.70 -1.48 19.93
C LYS A 173 -1.77 -0.56 20.51
N ALA A 174 -2.37 0.31 19.70
CA ALA A 174 -3.45 1.21 20.12
C ALA A 174 -4.74 0.47 20.48
N MET A 175 -5.01 -0.69 19.86
CA MET A 175 -6.16 -1.53 20.17
C MET A 175 -5.97 -2.43 21.41
N ALA A 176 -4.83 -2.33 22.11
CA ALA A 176 -4.48 -3.19 23.25
C ALA A 176 -4.74 -4.68 22.97
N ASP A 177 -4.41 -5.12 21.75
CA ASP A 177 -4.63 -6.50 21.32
C ASP A 177 -3.80 -7.46 22.19
N SER A 178 -4.48 -8.18 23.08
CA SER A 178 -3.87 -9.03 24.11
C SER A 178 -2.97 -10.14 23.56
N THR A 179 -3.06 -10.47 22.27
CA THR A 179 -2.17 -11.43 21.64
C THR A 179 -0.78 -10.84 21.39
N LEU A 180 -0.69 -9.55 21.05
CA LEU A 180 0.59 -8.87 20.84
C LEU A 180 1.34 -8.72 22.17
N SER A 181 0.63 -8.37 23.25
CA SER A 181 1.21 -8.32 24.60
C SER A 181 1.75 -9.68 25.04
N LYS A 182 1.03 -10.78 24.77
CA LYS A 182 1.48 -12.14 25.07
C LYS A 182 2.67 -12.59 24.21
N GLU A 183 2.76 -12.14 22.96
CA GLU A 183 3.89 -12.43 22.08
C GLU A 183 5.14 -11.67 22.51
N ILE A 184 5.01 -10.39 22.89
CA ILE A 184 6.10 -9.57 23.43
C ILE A 184 6.60 -10.15 24.76
N GLU A 185 5.69 -10.47 25.69
CA GLU A 185 6.06 -11.08 26.98
C GLU A 185 6.76 -12.43 26.80
N LYS A 186 6.41 -13.21 25.77
CA LYS A 186 7.09 -14.48 25.45
C LYS A 186 8.49 -14.28 24.88
N VAL A 187 8.70 -13.26 24.06
CA VAL A 187 10.03 -12.92 23.52
C VAL A 187 10.94 -12.43 24.66
N ASP A 188 10.43 -11.52 25.50
CA ASP A 188 11.17 -11.01 26.67
C ASP A 188 11.51 -12.14 27.67
N ALA A 189 10.58 -13.08 27.90
CA ALA A 189 10.83 -14.25 28.75
C ALA A 189 11.93 -15.15 28.15
N SER A 190 11.90 -15.39 26.84
CA SER A 190 12.91 -16.20 26.15
C SER A 190 14.30 -15.53 26.16
N GLU A 191 14.37 -14.20 26.03
CA GLU A 191 15.62 -13.46 26.14
C GLU A 191 16.18 -13.46 27.57
N ALA A 192 15.31 -13.32 28.58
CA ALA A 192 15.71 -13.40 29.98
C ALA A 192 16.25 -14.80 30.35
N GLU A 193 15.64 -15.86 29.82
CA GLU A 193 16.12 -17.24 29.99
C GLU A 193 17.48 -17.46 29.32
N ARG A 194 17.69 -16.90 28.11
CA ARG A 194 18.99 -16.93 27.42
C ARG A 194 20.07 -16.18 28.21
N GLN A 195 19.74 -15.01 28.78
CA GLN A 195 20.67 -14.26 29.63
C GLN A 195 21.04 -15.03 30.91
N LEU A 196 20.07 -15.68 31.57
CA LEU A 196 20.33 -16.53 32.74
C LEU A 196 21.21 -17.73 32.41
N GLN A 197 21.02 -18.38 31.25
CA GLN A 197 21.88 -19.47 30.79
C GLN A 197 23.31 -19.00 30.52
N LEU A 198 23.47 -17.82 29.91
CA LEU A 198 24.79 -17.22 29.68
C LEU A 198 25.48 -16.86 30.99
N GLU A 199 24.77 -16.26 31.96
CA GLU A 199 25.34 -15.95 33.28
C GLU A 199 25.71 -17.22 34.06
N ALA A 200 24.92 -18.29 33.94
CA ALA A 200 25.22 -19.58 34.56
C ALA A 200 26.46 -20.22 33.92
N ALA A 201 26.60 -20.20 32.60
CA ALA A 201 27.78 -20.68 31.89
C ALA A 201 29.05 -19.90 32.28
N VAL A 202 28.95 -18.57 32.44
CA VAL A 202 30.07 -17.73 32.91
C VAL A 202 30.47 -18.05 34.35
N LYS A 203 29.51 -18.35 35.24
CA LYS A 203 29.79 -18.65 36.67
C LYS A 203 30.27 -20.08 36.91
N ASN A 204 29.80 -21.05 36.14
CA ASN A 204 30.12 -22.48 36.29
C ASN A 204 31.12 -23.01 35.24
N ASP A 205 31.60 -22.16 34.34
CA ASP A 205 32.55 -22.48 33.26
C ASP A 205 32.07 -23.63 32.33
N ASP A 206 30.75 -23.80 32.23
CA ASP A 206 30.09 -24.84 31.43
C ASP A 206 29.58 -24.26 30.11
N TRP A 207 30.54 -23.90 29.25
CA TRP A 207 30.27 -23.34 27.92
C TRP A 207 29.84 -24.39 26.90
N SER A 208 30.03 -25.69 27.18
CA SER A 208 29.74 -26.76 26.22
C SER A 208 28.26 -26.83 25.87
N SER A 209 27.39 -26.66 26.86
CA SER A 209 25.93 -26.72 26.68
C SER A 209 25.36 -25.58 25.82
N VAL A 210 25.94 -24.38 25.90
CA VAL A 210 25.53 -23.21 25.11
C VAL A 210 25.93 -23.38 23.64
N ILE A 211 27.11 -23.92 23.39
CA ILE A 211 27.61 -24.17 22.03
C ILE A 211 26.81 -25.26 21.34
N ASP A 212 26.45 -26.34 22.04
CA ASP A 212 25.62 -27.41 21.48
C ASP A 212 24.22 -26.92 21.09
N ALA A 213 23.61 -26.05 21.92
CA ALA A 213 22.32 -25.44 21.62
C ALA A 213 22.34 -24.55 20.36
N GLN A 214 23.38 -23.73 20.18
CA GLN A 214 23.55 -22.88 18.99
C GLN A 214 23.85 -23.69 17.71
N THR A 215 24.55 -24.81 17.87
CA THR A 215 24.91 -25.70 16.74
C THR A 215 23.71 -26.46 16.20
N GLU A 216 22.70 -26.72 17.03
CA GLU A 216 21.45 -27.36 16.59
C GLU A 216 20.45 -26.35 16.00
N GLU A 217 20.37 -25.11 16.51
CA GLU A 217 19.53 -24.05 15.90
C GLU A 217 19.98 -23.68 14.47
N THR A 218 21.26 -23.83 14.14
CA THR A 218 21.81 -23.49 12.80
C THR A 218 21.68 -24.62 11.76
N LYS A 219 21.30 -25.83 12.19
CA LYS A 219 21.03 -26.97 11.29
C LYS A 219 19.57 -27.11 10.87
N SER A 220 18.65 -26.39 11.52
CA SER A 220 17.21 -26.41 11.20
C SER A 220 16.83 -25.34 10.18
#